data_AF-A0A0F2E6S0-F1
#
_entry.id   AF-A0A0F2E6S0-F1
#
_cell.length_a   1.000
_cell.length_b   1.000
_cell.length_c   1.000
_cell.angle_alpha   90.00
_cell.angle_beta   90.00
_cell.angle_gamma   90.00
#
_symmetry.space_group_name_H-M   'P 1'
#
loop_
_entity.id
_entity.type
_entity.pdbx_description
1 polymer ?
#
loop_
_entity_poly.entity_id
_entity_poly.type
_entity_poly.pdbx_seq_one_letter_code
_entity_poly.pdbx_strand_id
1 'polypeptide(L)'
;MMIKKNRATPWKSGKVISICLRNGVYILAQMVREPYLVFFNHFNEENNWKGVTLKEEDILFCKAVTRQFLRYSPVSIVKEITPLLDYELPKEWIYSHIGGHPITVSVKGRERQVAGFGRRCSLVLADKDSGQPEDNPLMGLFQAYIIPVIKEQDWERVGQAEHMSIEVFPTLNERLYLCYLYGKNINPEQDISLGKPLLDDYETYVDILTNSPEAQRLYLGEYEE
;
A
#
# COMPACT_ATOMS: atom_id res chain seq x y z
N MET A 1 3.35 26.53 9.86
CA MET A 1 4.82 26.39 9.68
C MET A 1 5.06 25.66 8.35
N MET A 2 5.57 26.34 7.31
CA MET A 2 5.75 25.72 5.98
C MET A 2 6.75 24.56 6.06
N ILE A 3 6.25 23.32 5.96
CA ILE A 3 7.07 22.12 5.85
C ILE A 3 7.93 22.28 4.59
N LYS A 4 9.26 22.40 4.76
CA LYS A 4 10.20 22.42 3.63
C LYS A 4 9.86 21.27 2.70
N LYS A 5 9.64 21.56 1.41
CA LYS A 5 9.50 20.55 0.34
C LYS A 5 10.75 19.67 0.35
N ASN A 6 10.69 18.54 1.05
CA ASN A 6 11.75 17.55 1.02
C ASN A 6 11.89 17.05 -0.42
N ARG A 7 13.13 17.00 -0.92
CA ARG A 7 13.41 16.30 -2.17
C ARG A 7 13.07 14.83 -1.94
N ALA A 8 12.34 14.22 -2.88
CA ALA A 8 11.99 12.80 -2.78
C ALA A 8 13.27 11.97 -2.60
N THR A 9 13.25 11.01 -1.67
CA THR A 9 14.39 10.11 -1.45
C THR A 9 14.70 9.38 -2.76
N PRO A 10 15.93 9.49 -3.31
CA PRO A 10 16.25 8.88 -4.59
C PRO A 10 16.17 7.36 -4.48
N TRP A 11 15.57 6.72 -5.48
CA TRP A 11 15.43 5.27 -5.50
C TRP A 11 16.79 4.59 -5.60
N LYS A 12 17.00 3.55 -4.78
CA LYS A 12 18.16 2.65 -4.90
C LYS A 12 17.77 1.30 -4.31
N SER A 13 17.83 0.24 -5.13
CA SER A 13 17.53 -1.12 -4.65
C SER A 13 18.42 -1.51 -3.47
N GLY A 14 17.85 -2.21 -2.50
CA GLY A 14 18.46 -2.56 -1.22
C GLY A 14 18.52 -1.42 -0.21
N LYS A 15 17.94 -0.24 -0.49
CA LYS A 15 17.91 0.85 0.50
C LYS A 15 16.78 0.61 1.50
N VAL A 16 17.15 0.47 2.77
CA VAL A 16 16.21 0.44 3.89
C VAL A 16 15.85 1.87 4.31
N ILE A 17 14.57 2.10 4.52
CA ILE A 17 13.99 3.36 4.94
C ILE A 17 13.06 3.15 6.11
N SER A 18 12.90 4.18 6.92
CA SER A 18 11.88 4.27 7.94
C SER A 18 10.87 5.34 7.55
N ILE A 19 9.59 5.00 7.63
CA ILE A 19 8.47 5.87 7.23
C ILE A 19 7.64 6.18 8.47
N CYS A 20 7.46 7.47 8.75
CA CYS A 20 6.58 7.94 9.82
C CYS A 20 5.11 7.82 9.39
N LEU A 21 4.32 7.21 10.24
CA LEU A 21 2.87 7.07 10.12
C LEU A 21 2.18 8.29 10.73
N ARG A 22 0.90 8.49 10.41
CA ARG A 22 0.13 9.64 10.90
C ARG A 22 0.11 9.81 12.43
N ASN A 23 0.30 8.75 13.20
CA ASN A 23 0.32 8.76 14.66
C ASN A 23 1.73 8.93 15.26
N GLY A 24 2.76 9.16 14.43
CA GLY A 24 4.14 9.30 14.89
C GLY A 24 4.90 7.98 15.05
N VAL A 25 4.24 6.83 14.87
CA VAL A 25 4.91 5.51 14.81
C VAL A 25 5.67 5.40 13.49
N TYR A 26 6.80 4.71 13.51
CA TYR A 26 7.61 4.46 12.33
C TYR A 26 7.50 3.00 11.91
N ILE A 27 7.61 2.74 10.60
CA ILE A 27 7.69 1.40 10.02
C ILE A 27 8.92 1.28 9.12
N LEU A 28 9.58 0.12 9.16
CA LEU A 28 10.63 -0.22 8.19
C LEU A 28 10.05 -0.65 6.83
N ALA A 29 10.67 -0.12 5.79
CA ALA A 29 10.46 -0.56 4.42
C ALA A 29 11.79 -0.66 3.66
N GLN A 30 11.82 -1.45 2.60
CA GLN A 30 12.97 -1.59 1.73
C GLN A 30 12.58 -1.26 0.28
N MET A 31 13.38 -0.41 -0.36
CA MET A 31 13.37 -0.24 -1.80
C MET A 31 13.94 -1.48 -2.45
N VAL A 32 13.13 -2.17 -3.24
CA VAL A 32 13.59 -3.26 -4.09
C VAL A 32 13.69 -2.73 -5.53
N ARG A 33 13.11 -3.42 -6.50
CA ARG A 33 12.99 -2.92 -7.86
C ARG A 33 12.08 -1.69 -7.94
N GLU A 34 12.46 -0.62 -8.66
CA GLU A 34 11.56 0.55 -8.84
C GLU A 34 10.29 0.12 -9.61
N PRO A 35 9.07 0.48 -9.14
CA PRO A 35 8.72 1.35 -8.01
C PRO A 35 8.23 0.62 -6.74
N TYR A 36 8.69 -0.60 -6.47
CA TYR A 36 8.20 -1.47 -5.39
C TYR A 36 8.91 -1.29 -4.04
N LEU A 37 8.11 -1.09 -2.99
CA LEU A 37 8.56 -1.16 -1.61
C LEU A 37 8.07 -2.45 -0.97
N VAL A 38 8.94 -3.09 -0.20
CA VAL A 38 8.58 -4.15 0.75
C VAL A 38 8.43 -3.52 2.12
N PHE A 39 7.31 -3.77 2.80
CA PHE A 39 7.04 -3.27 4.15
C PHE A 39 7.14 -4.41 5.14
N PHE A 40 7.83 -4.18 6.26
CA PHE A 40 8.05 -5.18 7.29
C PHE A 40 7.21 -4.88 8.53
N ASN A 41 6.82 -5.92 9.26
CA ASN A 41 6.10 -5.87 10.53
C ASN A 41 7.03 -5.45 11.69
N HIS A 42 7.80 -4.39 11.45
CA HIS A 42 8.73 -3.77 12.38
C HIS A 42 8.28 -2.33 12.60
N PHE A 43 7.55 -2.12 13.70
CA PHE A 43 7.05 -0.82 14.13
C PHE A 43 7.83 -0.30 15.33
N ASN A 44 8.08 1.00 15.38
CA ASN A 44 8.83 1.63 16.48
C ASN A 44 8.38 3.07 16.71
N GLU A 45 8.20 3.48 17.96
CA GLU A 45 7.77 4.85 18.32
C GLU A 45 8.93 5.86 18.31
N GLU A 46 10.16 5.40 18.50
CA GLU A 46 11.36 6.24 18.67
C GLU A 46 12.20 6.36 17.38
N ASN A 47 11.80 5.68 16.30
CA ASN A 47 12.59 5.50 15.08
C ASN A 47 14.00 4.92 15.32
N ASN A 48 14.13 4.00 16.30
CA ASN A 48 15.38 3.34 16.66
C ASN A 48 15.33 1.86 16.29
N TRP A 49 16.26 1.44 15.43
CA TRP A 49 16.25 0.10 14.83
C TRP A 49 17.44 -0.79 15.21
N LYS A 50 18.11 -0.46 16.31
CA LYS A 50 19.27 -1.23 16.77
C LYS A 50 18.89 -2.68 17.06
N GLY A 51 19.57 -3.61 16.41
CA GLY A 51 19.39 -5.06 16.60
C GLY A 51 18.25 -5.67 15.78
N VAL A 52 17.52 -4.87 14.99
CA VAL A 52 16.53 -5.40 14.05
C VAL A 52 17.23 -6.12 12.90
N THR A 53 16.70 -7.28 12.53
CA THR A 53 17.12 -8.05 11.35
C THR A 53 15.90 -8.25 10.47
N LEU A 54 16.00 -7.89 9.19
CA LEU A 54 14.91 -8.09 8.23
C LEU A 54 14.86 -9.53 7.77
N LYS A 55 13.66 -10.10 7.73
CA LYS A 55 13.42 -11.47 7.27
C LYS A 55 12.15 -11.55 6.44
N GLU A 56 12.00 -12.61 5.66
CA GLU A 56 10.81 -12.82 4.82
C GLU A 56 9.55 -13.03 5.65
N GLU A 57 9.65 -13.73 6.80
CA GLU A 57 8.51 -13.95 7.68
C GLU A 57 7.94 -12.65 8.30
N ASP A 58 8.72 -11.58 8.29
CA ASP A 58 8.31 -10.27 8.80
C ASP A 58 7.64 -9.41 7.71
N ILE A 59 7.57 -9.86 6.45
CA ILE A 59 7.00 -9.05 5.38
C ILE A 59 5.48 -8.94 5.56
N LEU A 60 4.99 -7.70 5.60
CA LEU A 60 3.55 -7.41 5.55
C LEU A 60 3.03 -7.55 4.12
N PHE A 61 3.65 -6.82 3.18
CA PHE A 61 3.30 -6.84 1.77
C PHE A 61 4.36 -6.12 0.92
N CYS A 62 4.31 -6.32 -0.40
CA CYS A 62 5.11 -5.62 -1.38
C CYS A 62 4.21 -4.87 -2.38
N LYS A 63 4.46 -3.56 -2.58
CA LYS A 63 3.57 -2.71 -3.37
C LYS A 63 4.32 -1.65 -4.16
N ALA A 64 3.85 -1.40 -5.38
CA ALA A 64 4.31 -0.28 -6.20
C ALA A 64 3.83 1.04 -5.58
N VAL A 65 4.72 2.04 -5.47
CA VAL A 65 4.38 3.36 -4.92
C VAL A 65 4.71 4.48 -5.90
N THR A 66 3.93 5.56 -5.86
CA THR A 66 4.25 6.76 -6.63
C THR A 66 5.45 7.49 -6.05
N ARG A 67 6.15 8.27 -6.89
CA ARG A 67 7.18 9.21 -6.40
C ARG A 67 6.63 10.26 -5.43
N GLN A 68 5.34 10.58 -5.55
CA GLN A 68 4.65 11.48 -4.63
C GLN A 68 4.52 10.89 -3.23
N PHE A 69 4.30 9.58 -3.11
CA PHE A 69 4.25 8.91 -1.80
C PHE A 69 5.55 9.15 -1.01
N LEU A 70 6.72 8.90 -1.62
CA LEU A 70 8.03 9.14 -0.98
C LEU A 70 8.32 10.63 -0.73
N ARG A 71 7.65 11.54 -1.43
CA ARG A 71 7.82 12.98 -1.28
C ARG A 71 7.01 13.53 -0.11
N TYR A 72 5.78 13.04 0.06
CA TYR A 72 4.84 13.52 1.08
C TYR A 72 4.95 12.74 2.39
N SER A 73 5.38 11.49 2.34
CA SER A 73 5.65 10.72 3.56
C SER A 73 6.90 11.25 4.27
N PRO A 74 6.91 11.39 5.61
CA PRO A 74 8.14 11.66 6.34
C PRO A 74 9.01 10.39 6.34
N VAL A 75 10.09 10.41 5.57
CA VAL A 75 10.98 9.26 5.37
C VAL A 75 12.40 9.57 5.86
N SER A 76 13.03 8.62 6.54
CA SER A 76 14.46 8.63 6.88
C SER A 76 15.16 7.40 6.32
N ILE A 77 16.47 7.51 6.03
CA ILE A 77 17.28 6.37 5.57
C ILE A 77 17.85 5.67 6.80
N VAL A 78 17.70 4.34 6.85
CA VAL A 78 18.23 3.49 7.92
C VAL A 78 19.46 2.76 7.37
N LYS A 79 20.65 3.07 7.90
CA LYS A 79 21.93 2.57 7.34
C LYS A 79 22.49 1.38 8.11
N GLU A 80 22.06 1.23 9.35
CA GLU A 80 22.50 0.23 10.31
C GLU A 80 21.84 -1.14 10.09
N ILE A 81 20.77 -1.20 9.30
CA ILE A 81 20.08 -2.44 8.97
C ILE A 81 20.62 -2.99 7.66
N THR A 82 20.99 -4.27 7.68
CA THR A 82 21.29 -5.03 6.47
C THR A 82 19.98 -5.28 5.71
N PRO A 83 19.87 -4.91 4.42
CA PRO A 83 18.68 -5.17 3.63
C PRO A 83 18.45 -6.67 3.47
N LEU A 84 17.18 -7.06 3.29
CA LEU A 84 16.83 -8.39 2.84
C LEU A 84 17.43 -8.59 1.43
N LEU A 85 18.30 -9.58 1.30
CA LEU A 85 18.94 -9.92 0.02
C LEU A 85 18.05 -10.86 -0.77
N ASP A 86 18.21 -10.84 -2.09
CA ASP A 86 17.61 -11.80 -3.03
C ASP A 86 16.07 -11.91 -2.96
N TYR A 87 15.39 -10.86 -2.48
CA TYR A 87 13.93 -10.78 -2.51
C TYR A 87 13.41 -10.76 -3.94
N GLU A 88 12.58 -11.74 -4.29
CA GLU A 88 11.84 -11.82 -5.55
C GLU A 88 10.46 -11.17 -5.40
N LEU A 89 10.02 -10.42 -6.41
CA LEU A 89 8.68 -9.85 -6.41
C LEU A 89 7.63 -10.96 -6.52
N PRO A 90 6.43 -10.77 -5.94
CA PRO A 90 5.32 -11.68 -6.13
C PRO A 90 5.01 -11.87 -7.62
N LYS A 91 4.65 -13.09 -8.01
CA LYS A 91 4.22 -13.42 -9.38
C LYS A 91 2.71 -13.37 -9.54
N GLU A 92 1.96 -13.36 -8.45
CA GLU A 92 0.50 -13.31 -8.46
C GLU A 92 0.00 -11.96 -8.01
N TRP A 93 -0.91 -11.37 -8.79
CA TRP A 93 -1.45 -10.04 -8.54
C TRP A 93 -2.94 -9.99 -8.80
N ILE A 94 -3.61 -9.03 -8.17
CA ILE A 94 -5.01 -8.72 -8.45
C ILE A 94 -5.07 -7.68 -9.56
N TYR A 95 -5.68 -8.05 -10.68
CA TYR A 95 -5.97 -7.16 -11.80
C TYR A 95 -7.41 -6.64 -11.68
N SER A 96 -7.54 -5.33 -11.48
CA SER A 96 -8.81 -4.62 -11.62
C SER A 96 -9.01 -4.25 -13.08
N HIS A 97 -10.09 -4.75 -13.68
CA HIS A 97 -10.39 -4.49 -15.09
C HIS A 97 -10.56 -3.00 -15.38
N ILE A 98 -10.37 -2.58 -16.63
CA ILE A 98 -10.54 -1.17 -17.00
C ILE A 98 -12.02 -0.75 -16.83
N GLY A 99 -12.23 0.45 -16.30
CA GLY A 99 -13.54 1.10 -16.19
C GLY A 99 -13.86 1.55 -14.76
N GLY A 100 -14.07 2.85 -14.58
CA GLY A 100 -14.50 3.40 -13.30
C GLY A 100 -15.97 3.08 -13.00
N HIS A 101 -16.29 2.82 -11.74
CA HIS A 101 -17.67 2.71 -11.27
C HIS A 101 -17.75 3.13 -9.79
N PRO A 102 -18.87 3.71 -9.33
CA PRO A 102 -19.05 3.95 -7.91
C PRO A 102 -19.22 2.63 -7.16
N ILE A 103 -18.57 2.51 -6.00
CA ILE A 103 -18.78 1.43 -5.03
C ILE A 103 -19.42 2.06 -3.80
N THR A 104 -20.58 1.54 -3.39
CA THR A 104 -21.18 1.89 -2.09
C THR A 104 -20.54 1.04 -1.01
N VAL A 105 -19.97 1.70 0.00
CA VAL A 105 -19.36 1.06 1.17
C VAL A 105 -20.09 1.51 2.43
N SER A 106 -20.17 0.66 3.44
CA SER A 106 -20.74 0.98 4.75
C SER A 106 -19.70 0.75 5.84
N VAL A 107 -19.43 1.78 6.63
CA VAL A 107 -18.50 1.75 7.77
C VAL A 107 -19.19 2.45 8.95
N LYS A 108 -19.20 1.84 10.14
CA LYS A 108 -19.95 2.37 11.31
C LYS A 108 -21.41 2.71 11.01
N GLY A 109 -22.05 1.93 10.13
CA GLY A 109 -23.44 2.13 9.69
C GLY A 109 -23.67 3.36 8.80
N ARG A 110 -22.61 4.02 8.31
CA ARG A 110 -22.69 5.14 7.37
C ARG A 110 -22.32 4.67 5.97
N GLU A 111 -23.23 4.89 5.03
CA GLU A 111 -22.97 4.61 3.61
C GLU A 111 -22.23 5.77 2.94
N ARG A 112 -21.22 5.43 2.14
CA ARG A 112 -20.44 6.37 1.34
C ARG A 112 -20.22 5.79 -0.05
N GLN A 113 -20.12 6.64 -1.07
CA GLN A 113 -19.71 6.23 -2.41
C GLN A 113 -18.23 6.54 -2.61
N VAL A 114 -17.46 5.53 -2.97
CA VAL A 114 -16.04 5.68 -3.36
C VAL A 114 -15.88 5.36 -4.84
N ALA A 115 -14.85 5.94 -5.45
CA ALA A 115 -14.48 5.60 -6.82
C ALA A 115 -13.84 4.21 -6.85
N GLY A 116 -14.52 3.25 -7.48
CA GLY A 116 -14.01 1.92 -7.77
C GLY A 116 -13.39 1.82 -9.16
N PHE A 117 -12.37 0.98 -9.29
CA PHE A 117 -11.75 0.64 -10.57
C PHE A 117 -12.06 -0.81 -10.90
N GLY A 118 -12.64 -1.03 -12.07
CA GLY A 118 -12.97 -2.36 -12.58
C GLY A 118 -14.14 -3.00 -11.84
N ARG A 119 -15.23 -3.28 -12.54
CA ARG A 119 -16.38 -4.00 -11.97
C ARG A 119 -16.07 -5.46 -11.59
N ARG A 120 -14.88 -5.93 -11.95
CA ARG A 120 -14.42 -7.30 -11.77
C ARG A 120 -12.94 -7.26 -11.43
N CYS A 121 -12.56 -8.13 -10.52
CA CYS A 121 -11.17 -8.41 -10.19
C CYS A 121 -10.81 -9.81 -10.65
N SER A 122 -9.57 -9.99 -11.11
CA SER A 122 -9.00 -11.28 -11.50
C SER A 122 -7.70 -11.52 -10.76
N LEU A 123 -7.39 -12.78 -10.43
CA LEU A 123 -6.04 -13.16 -10.04
C LEU A 123 -5.26 -13.48 -11.30
N VAL A 124 -4.10 -12.86 -11.47
CA VAL A 124 -3.28 -12.99 -12.68
C VAL A 124 -1.84 -13.34 -12.32
N LEU A 125 -1.18 -14.05 -13.25
CA LEU A 125 0.26 -14.25 -13.24
C LEU A 125 0.91 -13.06 -13.95
N ALA A 126 1.72 -12.30 -13.22
CA ALA A 126 2.56 -11.22 -13.72
C ALA A 126 3.98 -11.37 -13.12
N ASP A 127 4.94 -11.85 -13.91
CA ASP A 127 6.36 -11.72 -13.57
C ASP A 127 6.70 -10.23 -13.61
N LYS A 128 7.19 -9.70 -12.48
CA LYS A 128 7.57 -8.30 -12.35
C LYS A 128 9.03 -8.12 -12.05
N ASP A 129 9.84 -9.17 -12.14
CA ASP A 129 11.29 -9.13 -11.93
C ASP A 129 12.06 -9.11 -13.25
N SER A 130 11.51 -9.73 -14.30
CA SER A 130 12.21 -9.89 -15.59
C SER A 130 12.60 -8.57 -16.28
N GLY A 131 11.78 -7.53 -16.09
CA GLY A 131 12.03 -6.19 -16.62
C GLY A 131 11.59 -5.98 -18.05
N GLN A 132 10.82 -6.93 -18.58
CA GLN A 132 10.29 -6.86 -19.92
C GLN A 132 9.14 -5.84 -20.02
N PRO A 133 8.85 -5.31 -21.23
CA PRO A 133 7.74 -4.39 -21.44
C PRO A 133 6.38 -4.92 -20.97
N GLU A 134 6.15 -6.23 -21.08
CA GLU A 134 4.97 -6.95 -20.57
C GLU A 134 4.82 -6.93 -19.04
N ASP A 135 5.87 -6.54 -18.30
CA ASP A 135 5.84 -6.43 -16.84
C ASP A 135 5.31 -5.06 -16.37
N ASN A 136 4.92 -4.17 -17.30
CA ASN A 136 4.61 -2.78 -17.01
C ASN A 136 3.37 -2.65 -16.10
N PRO A 137 3.55 -2.34 -14.79
CA PRO A 137 2.43 -2.24 -13.86
C PRO A 137 1.46 -1.13 -14.26
N LEU A 138 1.96 -0.08 -14.93
CA LEU A 138 1.16 1.09 -15.35
C LEU A 138 0.16 0.75 -16.46
N MET A 139 0.35 -0.36 -17.17
CA MET A 139 -0.51 -0.75 -18.29
C MET A 139 -1.38 -1.98 -17.99
N GLY A 140 -1.29 -2.55 -16.79
CA GLY A 140 -2.08 -3.72 -16.41
C GLY A 140 -1.80 -4.96 -17.27
N LEU A 141 -0.57 -5.08 -17.78
CA LEU A 141 -0.13 -6.23 -18.57
C LEU A 141 0.23 -7.40 -17.65
N PHE A 142 -0.14 -8.62 -18.06
CA PHE A 142 0.11 -9.85 -17.32
C PHE A 142 0.13 -11.04 -18.30
N GLN A 143 0.71 -12.17 -17.90
CA GLN A 143 0.90 -13.32 -18.77
C GLN A 143 -0.32 -14.25 -18.84
N ALA A 144 -1.01 -14.47 -17.72
CA ALA A 144 -2.15 -15.39 -17.68
C ALA A 144 -3.15 -15.05 -16.58
N TYR A 145 -4.40 -15.45 -16.79
CA TYR A 145 -5.39 -15.51 -15.73
C TYR A 145 -5.20 -16.79 -14.92
N ILE A 146 -5.15 -16.66 -13.59
CA ILE A 146 -5.22 -17.77 -12.65
C ILE A 146 -6.69 -17.94 -12.22
N ILE A 147 -7.32 -16.85 -11.80
CA ILE A 147 -8.76 -16.77 -11.51
C ILE A 147 -9.35 -15.64 -12.37
N PRO A 148 -10.13 -15.96 -13.42
CA PRO A 148 -10.67 -14.94 -14.33
C PRO A 148 -11.64 -13.97 -13.66
N VAL A 149 -12.43 -14.42 -12.68
CA VAL A 149 -13.33 -13.57 -11.90
C VAL A 149 -13.31 -14.03 -10.46
N ILE A 150 -12.73 -13.22 -9.58
CA ILE A 150 -12.66 -13.48 -8.14
C ILE A 150 -14.08 -13.37 -7.56
N LYS A 151 -14.46 -14.38 -6.77
CA LYS A 151 -15.72 -14.43 -6.00
C LYS A 151 -15.42 -14.61 -4.51
N GLU A 152 -16.47 -14.59 -3.69
CA GLU A 152 -16.37 -14.76 -2.24
C GLU A 152 -15.61 -16.02 -1.81
N GLN A 153 -15.89 -17.15 -2.47
CA GLN A 153 -15.18 -18.42 -2.23
C GLN A 153 -13.66 -18.36 -2.47
N ASP A 154 -13.18 -17.36 -3.22
CA ASP A 154 -11.76 -17.19 -3.57
C ASP A 154 -11.03 -16.24 -2.61
N TRP A 155 -11.74 -15.58 -1.68
CA TRP A 155 -11.17 -14.53 -0.82
C TRP A 155 -9.97 -14.98 -0.01
N GLU A 156 -9.99 -16.20 0.52
CA GLU A 156 -8.84 -16.77 1.24
C GLU A 156 -7.62 -16.95 0.33
N ARG A 157 -7.84 -17.47 -0.89
CA ARG A 157 -6.78 -17.72 -1.89
C ARG A 157 -6.09 -16.45 -2.37
N VAL A 158 -6.83 -15.35 -2.47
CA VAL A 158 -6.32 -14.06 -2.95
C VAL A 158 -5.90 -13.12 -1.82
N GLY A 159 -6.09 -13.50 -0.56
CA GLY A 159 -5.88 -12.62 0.59
C GLY A 159 -4.46 -12.06 0.71
N GLN A 160 -3.45 -12.77 0.20
CA GLN A 160 -2.05 -12.34 0.18
C GLN A 160 -1.64 -11.63 -1.12
N ALA A 161 -2.49 -11.62 -2.15
CA ALA A 161 -2.18 -11.00 -3.43
C ALA A 161 -2.47 -9.50 -3.41
N GLU A 162 -1.51 -8.70 -3.88
CA GLU A 162 -1.66 -7.26 -3.99
C GLU A 162 -2.27 -6.85 -5.33
N HIS A 163 -3.02 -5.75 -5.33
CA HIS A 163 -3.50 -5.16 -6.57
C HIS A 163 -2.33 -4.65 -7.42
N MET A 164 -2.45 -4.77 -8.75
CA MET A 164 -1.49 -4.21 -9.71
C MET A 164 -1.46 -2.67 -9.73
N SER A 165 -2.38 -2.02 -9.01
CA SER A 165 -2.42 -0.57 -8.79
C SER A 165 -1.15 -0.06 -8.11
N ILE A 166 -0.92 1.25 -8.27
CA ILE A 166 0.19 1.96 -7.63
C ILE A 166 -0.37 2.80 -6.50
N GLU A 167 0.22 2.66 -5.31
CA GLU A 167 -0.19 3.37 -4.12
C GLU A 167 0.28 4.82 -4.07
N VAL A 168 -0.53 5.63 -3.39
CA VAL A 168 -0.33 7.06 -3.22
C VAL A 168 -0.39 7.45 -1.74
N PHE A 169 0.06 8.67 -1.46
CA PHE A 169 -0.24 9.32 -0.18
C PHE A 169 -1.61 10.03 -0.32
N PRO A 170 -2.51 9.97 0.69
CA PRO A 170 -2.30 9.38 2.01
C PRO A 170 -2.79 7.94 2.20
N THR A 171 -3.44 7.31 1.21
CA THR A 171 -4.05 5.96 1.35
C THR A 171 -3.09 4.92 1.90
N LEU A 172 -1.87 4.84 1.35
CA LEU A 172 -0.89 3.87 1.82
C LEU A 172 -0.39 4.15 3.24
N ASN A 173 -0.26 5.43 3.65
CA ASN A 173 0.12 5.74 5.02
C ASN A 173 -0.97 5.30 6.01
N GLU A 174 -2.25 5.51 5.66
CA GLU A 174 -3.37 5.03 6.47
C GLU A 174 -3.41 3.50 6.52
N ARG A 175 -3.18 2.81 5.39
CA ARG A 175 -3.08 1.35 5.36
C ARG A 175 -1.97 0.84 6.31
N LEU A 176 -0.80 1.46 6.30
CA LEU A 176 0.31 1.08 7.18
C LEU A 176 -0.01 1.32 8.66
N TYR A 177 -0.76 2.39 8.97
CA TYR A 177 -1.29 2.62 10.31
C TYR A 177 -2.27 1.52 10.74
N LEU A 178 -3.17 1.08 9.86
CA LEU A 178 -4.04 -0.05 10.13
C LEU A 178 -3.24 -1.34 10.35
N CYS A 179 -2.18 -1.59 9.56
CA CYS A 179 -1.30 -2.73 9.81
C CYS A 179 -0.64 -2.68 11.20
N TYR A 180 -0.22 -1.49 11.66
CA TYR A 180 0.29 -1.28 13.02
C TYR A 180 -0.77 -1.63 14.07
N LEU A 181 -2.01 -1.12 13.93
CA LEU A 181 -3.08 -1.37 14.89
C LEU A 181 -3.42 -2.86 15.03
N TYR A 182 -3.39 -3.61 13.93
CA TYR A 182 -3.78 -5.02 13.90
C TYR A 182 -2.60 -6.00 13.99
N GLY A 183 -1.35 -5.50 13.95
CA GLY A 183 -0.12 -6.31 13.99
C GLY A 183 0.06 -7.28 12.80
N LYS A 184 -0.64 -7.04 11.69
CA LYS A 184 -0.66 -7.90 10.49
C LYS A 184 -0.99 -7.11 9.23
N ASN A 185 -0.87 -7.72 8.06
CA ASN A 185 -1.31 -7.10 6.81
C ASN A 185 -2.83 -6.84 6.82
N ILE A 186 -3.19 -5.58 6.63
CA ILE A 186 -4.55 -5.10 6.44
C ILE A 186 -4.59 -4.41 5.06
N ASN A 187 -5.61 -4.70 4.26
CA ASN A 187 -5.70 -4.22 2.88
C ASN A 187 -7.10 -3.67 2.53
N PRO A 188 -7.39 -2.41 2.90
CA PRO A 188 -8.68 -1.80 2.63
C PRO A 188 -9.00 -1.67 1.13
N GLU A 189 -8.00 -1.42 0.27
CA GLU A 189 -8.18 -1.40 -1.20
C GLU A 189 -8.76 -2.73 -1.69
N GLN A 190 -8.16 -3.84 -1.26
CA GLN A 190 -8.61 -5.17 -1.65
C GLN A 190 -10.00 -5.49 -1.11
N ASP A 191 -10.25 -5.20 0.16
CA ASP A 191 -11.54 -5.50 0.79
C ASP A 191 -12.68 -4.72 0.13
N ILE A 192 -12.48 -3.44 -0.18
CA ILE A 192 -13.45 -2.62 -0.93
C ILE A 192 -13.66 -3.18 -2.33
N SER A 193 -12.58 -3.49 -3.05
CA SER A 193 -12.66 -3.94 -4.46
C SER A 193 -13.29 -5.32 -4.63
N LEU A 194 -13.16 -6.18 -3.61
CA LEU A 194 -13.78 -7.50 -3.56
C LEU A 194 -15.16 -7.51 -2.90
N GLY A 195 -15.63 -6.36 -2.40
CA GLY A 195 -16.93 -6.24 -1.73
C GLY A 195 -17.00 -6.97 -0.38
N LYS A 196 -15.88 -7.09 0.33
CA LYS A 196 -15.85 -7.69 1.67
C LYS A 196 -16.51 -6.77 2.70
N PRO A 197 -17.02 -7.32 3.83
CA PRO A 197 -17.38 -6.52 4.99
C PRO A 197 -16.19 -5.67 5.45
N LEU A 198 -16.40 -4.38 5.66
CA LEU A 198 -15.35 -3.46 6.08
C LEU A 198 -15.28 -3.35 7.60
N LEU A 199 -14.07 -3.18 8.12
CA LEU A 199 -13.85 -2.89 9.53
C LEU A 199 -14.21 -1.43 9.84
N ASP A 200 -14.71 -1.18 11.05
CA ASP A 200 -15.04 0.18 11.50
C ASP A 200 -13.83 1.11 11.49
N ASP A 201 -12.62 0.57 11.70
CA ASP A 201 -11.37 1.34 11.64
C ASP A 201 -10.99 1.80 10.23
N TYR A 202 -11.65 1.31 9.18
CA TYR A 202 -11.43 1.78 7.81
C TYR A 202 -12.05 3.16 7.55
N GLU A 203 -12.73 3.76 8.54
CA GLU A 203 -13.41 5.05 8.40
C GLU A 203 -12.48 6.13 7.80
N THR A 204 -11.27 6.28 8.34
CA THR A 204 -10.29 7.27 7.85
C THR A 204 -9.80 6.94 6.44
N TYR A 205 -9.62 5.66 6.11
CA TYR A 205 -9.25 5.23 4.76
C TYR A 205 -10.33 5.60 3.73
N VAL A 206 -11.60 5.34 4.07
CA VAL A 206 -12.75 5.70 3.21
C VAL A 206 -12.88 7.23 3.11
N ASP A 207 -12.69 7.94 4.21
CA ASP A 207 -12.71 9.40 4.28
C ASP A 207 -11.64 10.05 3.38
N ILE A 208 -10.47 9.40 3.21
CA ILE A 208 -9.45 9.79 2.22
C ILE A 208 -9.97 9.61 0.80
N LEU A 209 -10.58 8.45 0.49
CA LEU A 209 -11.10 8.17 -0.85
C LEU A 209 -12.23 9.10 -1.27
N THR A 210 -13.01 9.59 -0.31
CA THR A 210 -14.09 10.58 -0.56
C THR A 210 -13.61 12.03 -0.46
N ASN A 211 -12.32 12.27 -0.25
CA ASN A 211 -11.73 13.60 -0.08
C ASN A 211 -12.42 14.44 1.02
N SER A 212 -12.69 13.82 2.17
CA SER A 212 -13.34 14.49 3.31
C SER A 212 -12.46 15.58 3.94
N PRO A 213 -13.05 16.63 4.54
CA PRO A 213 -12.30 17.64 5.29
C PRO A 213 -11.48 17.07 6.46
N GLU A 214 -11.97 16.01 7.11
CA GLU A 214 -11.29 15.33 8.21
C GLU A 214 -9.97 14.70 7.73
N ALA A 215 -10.03 13.96 6.61
CA ALA A 215 -8.85 13.35 6.01
C ALA A 215 -7.83 14.40 5.51
N GLN A 216 -8.33 15.49 4.92
CA GLN A 216 -7.48 16.61 4.51
C GLN A 216 -6.75 17.24 5.71
N ARG A 217 -7.46 17.51 6.81
CA ARG A 217 -6.84 18.04 8.04
C ARG A 217 -5.79 17.09 8.60
N LEU A 218 -6.09 15.80 8.64
CA LEU A 218 -5.20 14.79 9.20
C LEU A 218 -3.88 14.64 8.41
N TYR A 219 -3.95 14.70 7.08
CA TYR A 219 -2.81 14.35 6.22
C TYR A 219 -2.18 15.52 5.46
N LEU A 220 -2.94 16.58 5.17
CA LEU A 220 -2.48 17.76 4.45
C LEU A 220 -2.28 18.97 5.36
N GLY A 221 -2.85 18.94 6.59
CA GLY A 221 -2.74 20.04 7.55
C GLY A 221 -3.40 21.33 7.07
N GLU A 222 -4.37 21.26 6.16
CA GLU A 222 -5.04 22.43 5.61
C GLU A 222 -6.24 22.87 6.47
N TYR A 223 -6.34 24.21 6.66
CA TYR A 223 -7.22 25.04 7.51
C TYR A 223 -6.75 25.34 8.95
N GLU A 224 -5.81 26.29 9.07
CA GLU A 224 -5.97 27.43 9.98
C GLU A 224 -6.14 28.69 9.11
N GLU A 225 -7.32 29.31 9.24
CA GLU A 225 -7.87 30.53 8.61
C GLU A 225 -8.38 30.47 7.15
#